data_AF-A0A6G3PIR7-F1
#
_entry.id   AF-A0A6G3PIR7-F1
#
_cell.length_a   1.000
_cell.length_b   1.000
_cell.length_c   1.000
_cell.angle_alpha   90.00
_cell.angle_beta   90.00
_cell.angle_gamma   90.00
#
_symmetry.space_group_name_H-M   'P 1'
#
loop_
_entity.id
_entity.type
_entity.pdbx_description
1 polymer ?
#
loop_
_entity_poly.entity_id
_entity_poly.type
_entity_poly.pdbx_seq_one_letter_code
_entity_poly.pdbx_strand_id
1 'polypeptide(L)'
;AGAAAPGRHGPGALGVGPAADARGLALGLLGAFRRAKLRALGEVTDLYALDGTWEHRTPWGSERVTFSRLLAETYERAGLGLYDPGFLAGVPEALDMIENAAEVTVDGKQLVAAVRKEISGIRSPAATPRDKSLSPAGHTPGIPASGRKVMFE
;
A
#
# COMPACT_ATOMS: atom_id res chain seq x y z
N ALA A 1 -1.39 -3.82 -34.85
CA ALA A 1 -1.83 -4.37 -33.54
C ALA A 1 -1.30 -5.80 -33.44
N GLY A 2 -0.34 -6.06 -32.54
CA GLY A 2 0.30 -7.37 -32.41
C GLY A 2 -0.30 -8.14 -31.24
N ALA A 3 -0.73 -9.38 -31.49
CA ALA A 3 -1.24 -10.28 -30.47
C ALA A 3 -0.18 -10.57 -29.41
N ALA A 4 -0.57 -10.54 -28.13
CA ALA A 4 0.30 -10.85 -27.01
C ALA A 4 0.68 -12.33 -27.02
N ALA A 5 1.95 -12.63 -27.32
CA ALA A 5 2.51 -13.97 -27.15
C ALA A 5 2.93 -14.18 -25.67
N PRO A 6 2.68 -15.36 -25.08
CA PRO A 6 3.10 -15.66 -23.71
C PRO A 6 4.64 -15.62 -23.61
N GLY A 7 5.16 -14.91 -22.60
CA GLY A 7 6.61 -14.77 -22.35
C GLY A 7 7.24 -13.42 -22.73
N ARG A 8 6.51 -12.50 -23.38
CA ARG A 8 6.91 -11.09 -23.54
C ARG A 8 6.02 -10.17 -22.72
N HIS A 9 6.27 -10.12 -21.41
CA HIS A 9 5.57 -9.19 -20.53
C HIS A 9 6.23 -7.81 -20.59
N GLY A 10 5.85 -7.02 -21.59
CA GLY A 10 6.05 -5.57 -21.51
C GLY A 10 5.10 -4.95 -20.47
N PRO A 11 5.25 -3.66 -20.13
CA PRO A 11 4.33 -2.95 -19.23
C PRO A 11 2.85 -3.10 -19.61
N GLY A 12 2.55 -3.30 -20.90
CA GLY A 12 1.21 -3.57 -21.40
C GLY A 12 0.55 -4.84 -20.83
N ALA A 13 1.32 -5.84 -20.39
CA ALA A 13 0.78 -7.03 -19.72
C ALA A 13 0.26 -6.72 -18.30
N LEU A 14 0.74 -5.63 -17.70
CA LEU A 14 0.24 -5.07 -16.45
C LEU A 14 -0.89 -4.04 -16.70
N GLY A 15 -1.28 -3.80 -17.96
CA GLY A 15 -2.19 -2.72 -18.32
C GLY A 15 -1.56 -1.32 -18.16
N VAL A 16 -0.23 -1.24 -18.16
CA VAL A 16 0.50 0.03 -18.09
C VAL A 16 0.76 0.50 -19.52
N GLY A 17 0.11 1.62 -19.89
CA GLY A 17 0.34 2.27 -21.18
C GLY A 17 1.75 2.87 -21.29
N PRO A 18 2.20 3.25 -22.50
CA PRO A 18 3.44 3.99 -22.66
C PRO A 18 3.35 5.30 -21.88
N ALA A 19 4.10 5.39 -20.77
CA ALA A 19 4.12 6.58 -19.92
C ALA A 19 4.96 7.69 -20.57
N ALA A 20 4.49 8.93 -20.48
CA ALA A 20 5.21 10.09 -20.99
C ALA A 20 6.46 10.44 -20.15
N ASP A 21 6.49 10.04 -18.87
CA ASP A 21 7.59 10.27 -17.94
C ASP A 21 7.70 9.18 -16.84
N ALA A 22 8.75 9.26 -16.02
CA ALA A 22 9.03 8.30 -14.95
C ALA A 22 7.93 8.26 -13.86
N ARG A 23 7.29 9.41 -13.57
CA ARG A 23 6.21 9.48 -12.57
C ARG A 23 4.96 8.77 -13.07
N GLY A 24 4.59 8.99 -14.34
CA GLY A 24 3.49 8.29 -15.00
C GLY A 24 3.72 6.79 -15.05
N LEU A 25 4.97 6.34 -15.28
CA LEU A 25 5.31 4.93 -15.25
C LEU A 25 5.15 4.34 -13.83
N ALA A 26 5.66 5.01 -12.81
CA ALA A 26 5.56 4.58 -11.42
C ALA A 26 4.10 4.46 -10.96
N LEU A 27 3.27 5.48 -11.25
CA LEU A 27 1.84 5.46 -10.94
C LEU A 27 1.12 4.34 -11.70
N GLY A 28 1.43 4.16 -12.99
CA GLY A 28 0.87 3.09 -13.80
C GLY A 28 1.19 1.71 -13.23
N LEU A 29 2.44 1.45 -12.87
CA LEU A 29 2.87 0.18 -12.27
C LEU A 29 2.22 -0.07 -10.91
N LEU A 30 2.14 0.95 -10.05
CA LEU A 30 1.52 0.81 -8.73
C LEU A 30 0.01 0.55 -8.84
N GLY A 31 -0.68 1.28 -9.72
CA GLY A 31 -2.11 1.08 -9.98
C GLY A 31 -2.39 -0.31 -10.57
N ALA A 32 -1.59 -0.73 -11.55
CA ALA A 32 -1.67 -2.06 -12.13
C ALA A 32 -1.47 -3.17 -11.09
N PHE A 33 -0.45 -3.03 -10.23
CA PHE A 33 -0.19 -3.98 -9.16
C PHE A 33 -1.36 -4.07 -8.18
N ARG A 34 -1.96 -2.93 -7.80
CA ARG A 34 -3.14 -2.91 -6.92
C ARG A 34 -4.34 -3.63 -7.53
N ARG A 35 -4.63 -3.38 -8.81
CA ARG A 35 -5.70 -4.09 -9.54
C ARG A 35 -5.43 -5.59 -9.62
N ALA A 36 -4.20 -6.00 -9.93
CA ALA A 36 -3.83 -7.40 -9.99
C ALA A 36 -3.98 -8.10 -8.63
N LYS A 37 -3.53 -7.44 -7.55
CA LYS A 37 -3.67 -7.97 -6.19
C LYS A 37 -5.14 -8.14 -5.78
N LEU A 38 -6.00 -7.15 -6.06
CA LEU A 38 -7.42 -7.26 -5.74
C LEU A 38 -8.09 -8.38 -6.55
N ARG A 39 -7.76 -8.51 -7.83
CA ARG A 39 -8.25 -9.63 -8.67
C ARG A 39 -7.86 -10.97 -8.08
N ALA A 40 -6.59 -11.14 -7.71
CA ALA A 40 -6.11 -12.38 -7.09
C ALA A 40 -6.82 -12.67 -5.75
N LEU A 41 -7.12 -11.65 -4.94
CA LEU A 41 -7.92 -11.82 -3.73
C LEU A 41 -9.36 -12.26 -4.05
N GLY A 42 -9.99 -11.64 -5.05
CA GLY A 42 -11.34 -12.01 -5.49
C GLY A 42 -11.44 -13.41 -6.12
N GLU A 43 -10.32 -13.99 -6.58
CA GLU A 43 -10.28 -15.38 -7.07
C GLU A 43 -10.29 -16.41 -5.95
N VAL A 44 -9.79 -16.05 -4.75
CA VAL A 44 -9.65 -16.98 -3.61
C VAL A 44 -10.63 -16.72 -2.48
N THR A 45 -11.28 -15.54 -2.46
CA THR A 45 -12.21 -15.11 -1.41
C THR A 45 -13.36 -14.31 -2.00
N ASP A 46 -14.55 -14.50 -1.45
CA ASP A 46 -15.72 -13.71 -1.81
C ASP A 46 -15.66 -12.36 -1.10
N LEU A 47 -15.33 -11.30 -1.83
CA LEU A 47 -15.24 -9.93 -1.28
C LEU A 47 -16.60 -9.22 -1.24
N TYR A 48 -17.57 -9.69 -2.03
CA TYR A 48 -18.92 -9.18 -2.10
C TYR A 48 -19.90 -10.28 -2.55
N ALA A 49 -21.14 -10.18 -2.10
CA ALA A 49 -22.18 -11.18 -2.32
C ALA A 49 -22.91 -10.98 -3.66
N LEU A 50 -23.08 -9.74 -4.10
CA LEU A 50 -23.76 -9.35 -5.32
C LEU A 50 -23.09 -8.13 -5.96
N ASP A 51 -23.20 -8.01 -7.27
CA ASP A 51 -22.75 -6.84 -8.01
C ASP A 51 -23.79 -6.40 -9.04
N GLY A 52 -23.83 -5.11 -9.36
CA GLY A 52 -24.70 -4.54 -10.39
C GLY A 52 -26.20 -4.47 -10.04
N THR A 53 -26.60 -4.89 -8.83
CA THR A 53 -27.99 -4.72 -8.36
C THR A 53 -28.25 -3.28 -7.89
N TRP A 54 -27.22 -2.66 -7.31
CA TRP A 54 -27.24 -1.27 -6.86
C TRP A 54 -26.07 -0.53 -7.48
N GLU A 55 -26.26 0.77 -7.69
CA GLU A 55 -25.20 1.66 -8.11
C GLU A 55 -24.79 2.57 -6.95
N HIS A 56 -23.50 2.84 -6.87
CA HIS A 56 -22.87 3.65 -5.86
C HIS A 56 -22.23 4.89 -6.49
N ARG A 57 -22.37 6.04 -5.85
CA ARG A 57 -21.71 7.27 -6.32
C ARG A 57 -20.26 7.29 -5.87
N THR A 58 -19.34 7.51 -6.78
CA THR A 58 -17.91 7.69 -6.43
C THR A 58 -17.67 9.05 -5.75
N PRO A 59 -16.88 9.13 -4.66
CA PRO A 59 -16.55 10.41 -4.02
C PRO A 59 -15.67 11.35 -4.86
N TRP A 60 -14.90 10.78 -5.79
CA TRP A 60 -13.98 11.50 -6.67
C TRP A 60 -14.60 11.83 -8.04
N GLY A 61 -15.89 11.59 -8.24
CA GLY A 61 -16.57 11.83 -9.51
C GLY A 61 -18.08 12.01 -9.36
N SER A 62 -18.75 12.17 -10.50
CA SER A 62 -20.21 12.18 -10.59
C SER A 62 -20.79 10.86 -11.11
N GLU A 63 -19.95 9.92 -11.51
CA GLU A 63 -20.36 8.64 -12.06
C GLU A 63 -20.93 7.74 -10.96
N ARG A 64 -22.00 7.03 -11.32
CA ARG A 64 -22.55 5.92 -10.57
C ARG A 64 -21.96 4.62 -11.11
N VAL A 65 -21.44 3.79 -10.21
CA VAL A 65 -20.70 2.58 -10.56
C VAL A 65 -21.21 1.39 -9.77
N THR A 66 -20.95 0.19 -10.27
CA THR A 66 -21.26 -1.04 -9.54
C THR A 66 -20.40 -1.17 -8.27
N PHE A 67 -20.79 -2.03 -7.33
CA PHE A 67 -20.05 -2.25 -6.09
C PHE A 67 -18.62 -2.74 -6.37
N SER A 68 -18.45 -3.70 -7.29
CA SER A 68 -17.13 -4.23 -7.66
C SER A 68 -16.20 -3.13 -8.19
N ARG A 69 -16.74 -2.20 -8.97
CA ARG A 69 -15.99 -1.06 -9.50
C ARG A 69 -15.66 -0.04 -8.41
N LEU A 70 -16.60 0.28 -7.52
CA LEU A 70 -16.34 1.13 -6.36
C LEU A 70 -15.21 0.55 -5.50
N LEU A 71 -15.28 -0.75 -5.18
CA LEU A 71 -14.26 -1.45 -4.40
C LEU A 71 -12.89 -1.41 -5.10
N ALA A 72 -12.85 -1.71 -6.40
CA ALA A 72 -11.62 -1.71 -7.19
C ALA A 72 -10.96 -0.34 -7.26
N GLU A 73 -11.73 0.71 -7.56
CA GLU A 73 -11.22 2.08 -7.61
C GLU A 73 -10.75 2.55 -6.24
N THR A 74 -11.50 2.24 -5.17
CA THR A 74 -11.10 2.59 -3.79
C THR A 74 -9.79 1.91 -3.41
N TYR A 75 -9.64 0.62 -3.71
CA TYR A 75 -8.44 -0.15 -3.39
C TYR A 75 -7.20 0.37 -4.15
N GLU A 76 -7.37 0.70 -5.43
CA GLU A 76 -6.31 1.28 -6.24
C GLU A 76 -5.89 2.65 -5.71
N ARG A 77 -6.86 3.56 -5.48
CA ARG A 77 -6.59 4.92 -4.99
C ARG A 77 -5.94 4.94 -3.61
N ALA A 78 -6.38 4.06 -2.71
CA ALA A 78 -5.74 3.89 -1.40
C ALA A 78 -4.26 3.51 -1.54
N GLY A 79 -3.96 2.61 -2.47
CA GLY A 79 -2.60 2.19 -2.78
C GLY A 79 -1.74 3.28 -3.41
N LEU A 80 -2.28 4.02 -4.38
CA LEU A 80 -1.63 5.17 -5.00
C LEU A 80 -1.40 6.30 -3.99
N GLY A 81 -2.31 6.45 -3.02
CA GLY A 81 -2.27 7.43 -1.95
C GLY A 81 -1.02 7.36 -1.06
N LEU A 82 -0.37 6.19 -0.98
CA LEU A 82 0.90 6.02 -0.29
C LEU A 82 2.07 6.71 -0.99
N TYR A 83 1.97 6.88 -2.32
CA TYR A 83 2.97 7.55 -3.13
C TYR A 83 2.62 9.02 -3.38
N ASP A 84 1.33 9.31 -3.59
CA ASP A 84 0.81 10.65 -3.82
C ASP A 84 -0.48 10.85 -3.02
N PRO A 85 -0.44 11.60 -1.90
CA PRO A 85 -1.60 11.81 -1.03
C PRO A 85 -2.83 12.39 -1.72
N GLY A 86 -2.69 13.02 -2.90
CA GLY A 86 -3.83 13.55 -3.67
C GLY A 86 -4.84 12.47 -4.07
N PHE A 87 -4.40 11.20 -4.20
CA PHE A 87 -5.31 10.09 -4.50
C PHE A 87 -6.20 9.70 -3.32
N LEU A 88 -5.86 10.09 -2.08
CA LEU A 88 -6.64 9.80 -0.88
C LEU A 88 -7.90 10.67 -0.74
N ALA A 89 -8.05 11.71 -1.57
CA ALA A 89 -9.27 12.51 -1.59
C ALA A 89 -10.48 11.62 -1.92
N GLY A 90 -11.45 11.57 -1.00
CA GLY A 90 -12.67 10.75 -1.13
C GLY A 90 -12.51 9.28 -0.75
N VAL A 91 -11.29 8.80 -0.46
CA VAL A 91 -11.05 7.38 -0.12
C VAL A 91 -11.69 6.99 1.22
N PRO A 92 -11.55 7.76 2.32
CA PRO A 92 -12.24 7.45 3.57
C PRO A 92 -13.76 7.32 3.41
N GLU A 93 -14.37 8.24 2.67
CA GLU A 93 -15.80 8.27 2.40
C GLU A 93 -16.23 7.05 1.56
N ALA A 94 -15.42 6.64 0.58
CA ALA A 94 -15.68 5.43 -0.19
C ALA A 94 -15.58 4.17 0.67
N LEU A 95 -14.58 4.09 1.56
CA LEU A 95 -14.45 2.96 2.50
C LEU A 95 -15.66 2.88 3.44
N ASP A 96 -16.15 4.02 3.93
CA ASP A 96 -17.36 4.08 4.76
C ASP A 96 -18.59 3.60 3.96
N MET A 97 -18.73 4.00 2.68
CA MET A 97 -19.82 3.52 1.84
C MET A 97 -19.75 2.00 1.59
N ILE A 98 -18.56 1.47 1.27
CA ILE A 98 -18.33 0.04 1.05
C ILE A 98 -18.64 -0.77 2.31
N GLU A 99 -18.18 -0.31 3.47
CA GLU A 99 -18.37 -1.00 4.76
C GLU A 99 -19.84 -1.13 5.16
N ASN A 100 -20.66 -0.14 4.78
CA ASN A 100 -22.09 -0.08 5.07
C ASN A 100 -22.98 -0.62 3.95
N ALA A 101 -22.40 -1.01 2.81
CA ALA A 101 -23.15 -1.58 1.69
C ALA A 101 -23.74 -2.95 2.05
N ALA A 102 -24.88 -3.29 1.46
CA ALA A 102 -25.50 -4.59 1.65
C ALA A 102 -24.72 -5.71 0.92
N GLU A 103 -23.93 -5.34 -0.08
CA GLU A 103 -23.18 -6.23 -0.94
C GLU A 103 -21.89 -6.76 -0.31
N VAL A 104 -21.33 -6.09 0.71
CA VAL A 104 -20.02 -6.47 1.26
C VAL A 104 -20.11 -7.74 2.13
N THR A 105 -19.20 -8.68 1.92
CA THR A 105 -19.08 -9.89 2.76
C THR A 105 -18.27 -9.63 4.02
N VAL A 106 -18.16 -10.64 4.89
CA VAL A 106 -17.26 -10.59 6.05
C VAL A 106 -15.80 -10.39 5.62
N ASP A 107 -15.34 -11.12 4.61
CA ASP A 107 -13.96 -11.00 4.10
C ASP A 107 -13.73 -9.66 3.42
N GLY A 108 -14.74 -9.14 2.70
CA GLY A 108 -14.73 -7.78 2.16
C GLY A 108 -14.56 -6.71 3.25
N LYS A 109 -15.24 -6.85 4.40
CA LYS A 109 -15.06 -5.95 5.54
C LYS A 109 -13.67 -6.03 6.15
N GLN A 110 -13.09 -7.24 6.24
CA GLN A 110 -11.71 -7.40 6.71
C GLN A 110 -10.71 -6.72 5.77
N LEU A 111 -10.92 -6.82 4.45
CA LEU A 111 -10.12 -6.10 3.46
C LEU A 111 -10.24 -4.58 3.65
N VAL A 112 -11.46 -4.05 3.79
CA VAL A 112 -11.71 -2.61 4.04
C VAL A 112 -10.99 -2.13 5.30
N ALA A 113 -11.07 -2.88 6.40
CA ALA A 113 -10.37 -2.56 7.64
C ALA A 113 -8.84 -2.56 7.45
N ALA A 114 -8.29 -3.53 6.71
CA ALA A 114 -6.87 -3.57 6.40
C ALA A 114 -6.41 -2.36 5.57
N VAL A 115 -7.20 -1.96 4.58
CA VAL A 115 -6.94 -0.77 3.75
C VAL A 115 -7.00 0.50 4.60
N ARG A 116 -8.00 0.62 5.50
CA ARG A 116 -8.10 1.76 6.42
C ARG A 116 -6.86 1.88 7.30
N LYS A 117 -6.34 0.76 7.80
CA LYS A 117 -5.09 0.73 8.57
C LYS A 117 -3.89 1.16 7.73
N GLU A 118 -3.80 0.70 6.49
CA GLU A 118 -2.75 1.06 5.55
C GLU A 118 -2.69 2.58 5.31
N ILE A 119 -3.83 3.22 5.03
CA ILE A 119 -3.88 4.67 4.76
C ILE A 119 -3.75 5.54 6.04
N SER A 120 -4.12 5.01 7.20
CA SER A 120 -3.98 5.74 8.48
C SER A 120 -2.51 5.95 8.88
N GLY A 121 -1.61 5.06 8.44
CA GLY A 121 -0.16 5.23 8.61
C GLY A 121 0.40 6.48 7.91
N ILE A 122 -0.29 6.99 6.89
CA ILE A 122 0.11 8.18 6.11
C ILE A 122 -0.29 9.48 6.83
N ARG A 123 -1.37 9.45 7.60
CA ARG A 123 -1.94 10.63 8.28
C ARG A 123 -1.28 10.98 9.62
N SER A 124 -0.24 10.28 10.03
CA SER A 124 0.52 10.64 11.24
C SER A 124 1.67 11.58 10.88
N PRO A 125 1.55 12.92 11.05
CA PRO A 125 2.73 13.74 11.21
C PRO A 125 3.31 13.47 12.61
N ALA A 126 4.61 13.22 12.68
CA ALA A 126 5.43 12.99 13.87
C ALA A 126 5.45 11.57 14.46
N ALA A 127 6.45 10.80 14.01
CA ALA A 127 7.38 10.19 14.95
C ALA A 127 8.76 10.80 14.71
N THR A 128 9.05 11.88 15.44
CA THR A 128 10.40 12.41 15.64
C THR A 128 11.35 11.25 15.97
N PRO A 129 12.57 11.19 15.41
CA PRO A 129 13.51 10.16 15.83
C PRO A 129 13.81 10.41 17.31
N ARG A 130 13.40 9.45 18.18
CA ARG A 130 13.91 9.39 19.54
C ARG A 130 15.39 9.08 19.45
N ASP A 131 16.18 10.15 19.46
CA ASP A 131 17.61 10.11 19.70
C ASP A 131 17.84 9.46 21.06
N LYS A 132 18.06 8.14 21.07
CA LYS A 132 18.66 7.46 22.22
C LYS A 132 20.15 7.75 22.17
N SER A 133 20.51 9.00 22.48
CA SER A 133 21.87 9.34 22.84
C SER A 133 22.21 8.59 24.12
N LEU A 134 23.07 7.58 23.97
CA LEU A 134 23.65 6.83 25.06
C LEU A 134 24.42 7.81 25.97
N SER A 135 23.99 7.91 27.23
CA SER A 135 24.89 8.41 28.27
C SER A 135 25.96 7.36 28.56
N PRO A 136 27.27 7.68 28.51
CA PRO A 136 28.32 6.75 28.87
C PRO A 136 28.54 6.83 30.38
N ALA A 137 27.97 5.88 31.12
CA ALA A 137 28.31 5.65 32.52
C ALA A 137 28.77 4.19 32.63
N GLY A 138 30.06 3.98 32.92
CA GLY A 138 30.60 2.63 33.04
C GLY A 138 32.11 2.56 33.13
N HIS A 139 32.69 3.33 34.06
CA HIS A 139 34.03 3.14 34.57
C HIS A 139 34.34 1.66 34.83
N THR A 140 35.34 1.10 34.15
CA THR A 140 35.90 -0.23 34.44
C THR A 140 37.31 -0.05 34.98
N PRO A 141 37.59 -0.35 36.26
CA PRO A 141 38.96 -0.44 36.75
C PRO A 141 39.39 -1.91 36.73
N GLY A 142 40.49 -2.21 36.05
CA GLY A 142 41.12 -3.52 36.17
C GLY A 142 42.23 -3.74 35.16
N ILE A 143 43.46 -3.51 35.60
CA ILE A 143 44.60 -4.46 35.66
C ILE A 143 45.89 -3.62 35.73
N PRO A 144 46.64 -3.63 36.86
CA PRO A 144 48.00 -3.12 36.89
C PRO A 144 49.00 -4.15 36.34
N ALA A 145 50.03 -3.58 35.73
CA ALA A 145 51.07 -4.21 34.93
C ALA A 145 51.93 -5.26 35.64
N SER A 146 52.41 -6.23 34.87
CA SER A 146 53.68 -6.92 35.14
C SER A 146 54.37 -7.28 33.81
N GLY A 147 55.01 -6.29 33.20
CA GLY A 147 55.94 -6.48 32.09
C GLY A 147 57.31 -6.89 32.61
N ARG A 148 57.64 -8.18 32.51
CA ARG A 148 58.99 -8.70 32.77
C ARG A 148 59.89 -8.33 31.59
N LYS A 149 60.80 -7.37 31.78
CA LYS A 149 61.90 -7.08 30.84
C LYS A 149 62.86 -8.27 30.81
N VAL A 150 63.17 -8.76 29.61
CA VAL A 150 64.33 -9.60 29.32
C VAL A 150 65.41 -8.65 28.80
N MET A 151 66.54 -8.55 29.51
CA MET A 151 67.74 -7.87 29.03
C MET A 151 68.55 -8.85 28.17
N PHE A 152 69.01 -8.38 27.01
CA PHE A 152 70.17 -8.92 26.32
C PHE A 152 71.15 -7.78 26.11
N GLU A 153 72.41 -8.11 26.42
CA GLU A 153 73.69 -7.36 26.44
C GLU A 153 73.86 -6.22 27.47
#